data_AF-A0A3L8A078-F1
#
_entry.id   AF-A0A3L8A078-F1
#
_cell.length_a   1.000
_cell.length_b   1.000
_cell.length_c   1.000
_cell.angle_alpha   90.00
_cell.angle_beta   90.00
_cell.angle_gamma   90.00
#
_symmetry.space_group_name_H-M   'P 1'
#
loop_
_entity.id
_entity.type
_entity.pdbx_description
1 polymer ?
#
loop_
_entity_poly.entity_id
_entity_poly.type
_entity_poly.pdbx_seq_one_letter_code
_entity_poly.pdbx_strand_id
1 'polypeptide(L)'
;MKRTPKFDKAWSESIAMLPAELQQPLVNAIKEYQTTGTESTDLHPIAQCVFNLLKPVIDRRAKAASYQRRRREAKAEMQCAPVTIEAGCLVKQDRKYMRLLAKRYNLIHCDIKAEIDHLSSLLTANGVDRIPLFIYKEYLERHLDGYSVSYEPSPQHHLHPSGS
;
A
#
# COMPACT_ATOMS: atom_id res chain seq x y z
N MET A 1 -1.39 6.72 -23.26
CA MET A 1 -2.30 7.83 -23.63
C MET A 1 -2.74 8.54 -22.36
N LYS A 2 -2.32 9.80 -22.13
CA LYS A 2 -2.81 10.59 -20.99
C LYS A 2 -4.30 10.87 -21.23
N ARG A 3 -5.18 10.45 -20.32
CA ARG A 3 -6.62 10.75 -20.42
C ARG A 3 -6.77 12.27 -20.38
N THR A 4 -7.26 12.85 -21.46
CA THR A 4 -7.57 14.28 -21.51
C THR A 4 -8.63 14.58 -20.45
N PRO A 5 -8.43 15.57 -19.57
CA PRO A 5 -9.47 15.99 -18.64
C PRO A 5 -10.72 16.37 -19.43
N LYS A 6 -11.85 15.71 -19.14
CA LYS A 6 -13.16 16.03 -19.73
C LYS A 6 -13.92 16.90 -18.75
N PHE A 7 -14.36 18.06 -19.22
CA PHE A 7 -15.33 18.87 -18.49
C PHE A 7 -16.67 18.13 -18.43
N ASP A 8 -17.32 18.17 -17.27
CA ASP A 8 -18.70 17.72 -17.18
C ASP A 8 -19.63 18.72 -17.89
N LYS A 9 -20.87 18.29 -18.14
CA LYS A 9 -21.85 19.07 -18.90
C LYS A 9 -22.11 20.44 -18.24
N ALA A 10 -22.26 20.47 -16.92
CA ALA A 10 -22.53 21.69 -16.17
C ALA A 10 -21.37 22.70 -16.26
N TRP A 11 -20.11 22.23 -16.25
CA TRP A 11 -18.94 23.09 -16.45
C TRP A 11 -18.89 23.64 -17.86
N SER A 12 -19.19 22.81 -18.84
CA SER A 12 -19.18 23.21 -20.25
C SER A 12 -20.23 24.29 -20.51
N GLU A 13 -21.44 24.12 -19.95
CA GLU A 13 -22.54 25.09 -20.03
C GLU A 13 -22.19 26.39 -19.29
N SER A 14 -21.59 26.32 -18.11
CA SER A 14 -21.20 27.51 -17.34
C SER A 14 -20.12 28.33 -18.04
N ILE A 15 -19.12 27.67 -18.65
CA ILE A 15 -18.06 28.34 -19.42
C ILE A 15 -18.65 28.99 -20.68
N ALA A 16 -19.64 28.36 -21.33
CA ALA A 16 -20.30 28.90 -22.51
C ALA A 16 -21.08 30.20 -22.23
N MET A 17 -21.40 30.51 -20.97
CA MET A 17 -22.03 31.78 -20.58
C MET A 17 -21.05 32.96 -20.52
N LEU A 18 -19.73 32.71 -20.56
CA LEU A 18 -18.73 33.78 -20.57
C LEU A 18 -18.62 34.41 -21.98
N PRO A 19 -18.11 35.65 -22.09
CA PRO A 19 -17.71 36.23 -23.38
C PRO A 19 -16.81 35.27 -24.16
N ALA A 20 -16.95 35.21 -25.48
CA ALA A 20 -16.30 34.19 -26.31
C ALA A 20 -14.76 34.21 -26.19
N GLU A 21 -14.17 35.40 -26.12
CA GLU A 21 -12.74 35.60 -25.87
C GLU A 21 -12.27 35.04 -24.50
N LEU A 22 -13.22 34.92 -23.57
CA LEU A 22 -13.17 34.31 -22.23
C LEU A 22 -12.84 32.82 -22.20
N GLN A 23 -13.54 32.11 -23.09
CA GLN A 23 -13.88 30.71 -22.88
C GLN A 23 -12.66 29.81 -23.08
N GLN A 24 -12.02 29.91 -24.25
CA GLN A 24 -10.91 29.03 -24.61
C GLN A 24 -9.66 29.24 -23.74
N PRO A 25 -9.26 30.49 -23.41
CA PRO A 25 -8.15 30.72 -22.48
C PRO A 25 -8.42 30.11 -21.10
N LEU A 26 -9.62 30.28 -20.55
CA LEU A 26 -10.00 29.68 -19.26
C LEU A 26 -9.98 28.15 -19.32
N VAL A 27 -10.53 27.55 -20.38
CA VAL A 27 -10.51 26.10 -20.60
C VAL A 27 -9.09 25.56 -20.64
N ASN A 28 -8.19 26.25 -21.35
CA ASN A 28 -6.80 25.84 -21.46
C ASN A 28 -6.08 25.93 -20.10
N ALA A 29 -6.26 27.02 -19.37
CA ALA A 29 -5.67 27.19 -18.05
C ALA A 29 -6.15 26.14 -17.04
N ILE A 30 -7.44 25.79 -17.05
CA ILE A 30 -7.96 24.72 -16.19
C ILE A 30 -7.35 23.36 -16.56
N LYS A 31 -7.25 23.05 -17.86
CA LYS A 31 -6.64 21.78 -18.32
C LYS A 31 -5.17 21.70 -17.94
N GLU A 32 -4.43 22.79 -18.11
CA GLU A 32 -3.03 22.90 -17.74
C GLU A 32 -2.85 22.69 -16.24
N TYR A 33 -3.59 23.46 -15.42
CA TYR A 33 -3.56 23.32 -13.96
C TYR A 33 -3.91 21.90 -13.50
N GLN A 34 -4.92 21.25 -14.09
CA GLN A 34 -5.26 19.86 -13.76
C GLN A 34 -4.17 18.85 -14.16
N THR A 35 -3.30 19.21 -15.11
CA THR A 35 -2.24 18.34 -15.64
C THR A 35 -0.91 18.56 -14.93
N THR A 36 -0.54 19.81 -14.66
CA THR A 36 0.78 20.21 -14.15
C THR A 36 0.74 20.72 -12.72
N GLY A 37 -0.41 21.18 -12.23
CA GLY A 37 -0.55 21.90 -10.97
C GLY A 37 -0.11 23.36 -11.04
N THR A 38 0.27 23.86 -12.22
CA THR A 38 0.76 25.22 -12.42
C THR A 38 -0.38 26.14 -12.82
N GLU A 39 -0.48 27.30 -12.16
CA GLU A 39 -1.43 28.35 -12.52
C GLU A 39 -0.93 29.15 -13.73
N SER A 40 -1.84 29.55 -14.61
CA SER A 40 -1.50 30.43 -15.73
C SER A 40 -1.33 31.86 -15.23
N THR A 41 -0.27 32.55 -15.70
CA THR A 41 0.02 33.95 -15.32
C THR A 41 -0.53 34.98 -16.29
N ASP A 42 -0.95 34.54 -17.48
CA ASP A 42 -1.22 35.42 -18.63
C ASP A 42 -2.70 35.44 -19.03
N LEU A 43 -3.58 35.07 -18.11
CA LEU A 43 -5.02 35.13 -18.32
C LEU A 43 -5.54 36.58 -18.26
N HIS A 44 -6.55 36.87 -19.08
CA HIS A 44 -7.33 38.09 -18.94
C HIS A 44 -7.88 38.19 -17.50
N PRO A 45 -7.89 39.37 -16.84
CA PRO A 45 -8.23 39.49 -15.41
C PRO A 45 -9.57 38.85 -15.01
N ILE A 46 -10.59 38.95 -15.87
CA ILE A 46 -11.89 38.31 -15.64
C ILE A 46 -11.75 36.78 -15.64
N ALA A 47 -11.02 36.22 -16.60
CA ALA A 47 -10.79 34.78 -16.69
C ALA A 47 -9.95 34.28 -15.50
N GLN A 48 -8.97 35.06 -15.05
CA GLN A 48 -8.19 34.78 -13.85
C GLN A 48 -9.07 34.76 -12.60
N CYS A 49 -9.98 35.72 -12.45
CA CYS A 49 -10.93 35.76 -11.34
C CYS A 49 -11.82 34.51 -11.32
N VAL A 50 -12.39 34.14 -12.47
CA VAL A 50 -13.21 32.92 -12.61
C VAL A 50 -12.39 31.67 -12.28
N PHE A 51 -11.15 31.58 -12.79
CA PHE A 51 -10.25 30.47 -12.46
C PHE A 51 -10.01 30.37 -10.94
N ASN A 52 -9.68 31.47 -10.28
CA ASN A 52 -9.42 31.52 -8.84
C ASN A 52 -10.65 31.09 -8.02
N LEU A 53 -11.86 31.47 -8.44
CA LEU A 53 -13.11 31.03 -7.83
C LEU A 53 -13.36 29.52 -8.00
N LEU A 54 -12.98 28.96 -9.15
CA LEU A 54 -13.15 27.54 -9.46
C LEU A 54 -12.05 26.65 -8.85
N LYS A 55 -10.86 27.21 -8.58
CA LYS A 55 -9.69 26.48 -8.10
C LYS A 55 -9.97 25.56 -6.90
N PRO A 56 -10.65 25.98 -5.82
CA PRO A 56 -10.96 25.10 -4.69
C PRO A 56 -11.81 23.88 -5.09
N VAL A 57 -12.70 24.02 -6.07
CA VAL A 57 -13.54 22.93 -6.59
C VAL A 57 -12.71 21.97 -7.43
N ILE A 58 -11.82 22.49 -8.28
CA ILE A 58 -10.86 21.69 -9.06
C ILE A 58 -9.99 20.85 -8.11
N ASP A 59 -9.42 21.47 -7.09
CA ASP A 59 -8.53 20.83 -6.11
C ASP A 59 -9.26 19.74 -5.32
N ARG A 60 -10.48 20.02 -4.85
CA ARG A 60 -11.31 19.04 -4.14
C ARG A 60 -11.62 17.82 -5.00
N ARG A 61 -11.96 18.02 -6.28
CA ARG A 61 -12.23 16.93 -7.24
C ARG A 61 -10.97 16.09 -7.50
N ALA A 62 -9.81 16.73 -7.66
CA ALA A 62 -8.54 16.04 -7.83
C ALA A 62 -8.20 15.17 -6.61
N LYS A 63 -8.37 15.70 -5.38
CA LYS A 63 -8.18 14.96 -4.13
C LYS A 63 -9.13 13.77 -4.01
N ALA A 64 -10.41 13.96 -4.32
CA ALA A 64 -11.40 12.87 -4.29
C ALA A 64 -11.06 11.75 -5.29
N ALA A 65 -10.65 12.11 -6.51
CA ALA A 65 -10.22 11.13 -7.52
C ALA A 65 -8.97 10.36 -7.08
N SER A 66 -7.98 11.05 -6.48
CA SER A 66 -6.79 10.41 -5.90
C SER A 66 -7.17 9.43 -4.79
N TYR A 67 -8.05 9.83 -3.88
CA TYR A 67 -8.53 8.97 -2.80
C TYR A 67 -9.26 7.72 -3.33
N GLN A 68 -10.13 7.89 -4.33
CA GLN A 68 -10.82 6.76 -4.96
C GLN A 68 -9.84 5.80 -5.65
N ARG A 69 -8.77 6.31 -6.30
CA ARG A 69 -7.72 5.46 -6.87
C ARG A 69 -7.01 4.67 -5.79
N ARG A 70 -6.53 5.32 -4.72
CA ARG A 70 -5.89 4.65 -3.58
C ARG A 70 -6.79 3.57 -2.98
N ARG A 71 -8.08 3.85 -2.83
CA ARG A 71 -9.05 2.86 -2.33
C ARG A 71 -9.22 1.66 -3.28
N ARG A 72 -9.20 1.89 -4.59
CA ARG A 72 -9.25 0.81 -5.60
C ARG A 72 -7.96 -0.01 -5.61
N GLU A 73 -6.80 0.65 -5.49
CA GLU A 73 -5.49 0.01 -5.37
C GLU A 73 -5.42 -0.87 -4.11
N ALA A 74 -5.78 -0.33 -2.95
CA ALA A 74 -5.85 -1.10 -1.71
C ALA A 74 -6.83 -2.29 -1.79
N LYS A 75 -7.99 -2.10 -2.45
CA LYS A 75 -8.94 -3.20 -2.68
C LYS A 75 -8.37 -4.25 -3.63
N ALA A 76 -7.64 -3.85 -4.68
CA ALA A 76 -6.99 -4.76 -5.61
C ALA A 76 -5.86 -5.54 -4.93
N GLU A 77 -5.07 -4.90 -4.08
CA GLU A 77 -4.06 -5.55 -3.24
C GLU A 77 -4.67 -6.59 -2.30
N MET A 78 -5.83 -6.27 -1.69
CA MET A 78 -6.58 -7.23 -0.87
C MET A 78 -7.20 -8.38 -1.68
N GLN A 79 -7.68 -8.12 -2.91
CA GLN A 79 -8.25 -9.16 -3.78
C GLN A 79 -7.18 -10.08 -4.39
N CYS A 80 -5.96 -9.58 -4.58
CA CYS A 80 -4.81 -10.36 -5.04
C CYS A 80 -4.06 -11.03 -3.88
N ALA A 81 -4.55 -10.92 -2.64
CA ALA A 81 -3.96 -11.59 -1.50
C ALA A 81 -4.09 -13.12 -1.67
N PRO A 82 -2.98 -13.87 -1.52
CA PRO A 82 -3.01 -15.33 -1.57
C PRO A 82 -3.87 -15.87 -0.43
N VAL A 83 -4.34 -17.10 -0.59
CA VAL A 83 -4.94 -17.86 0.52
C VAL A 83 -3.88 -17.98 1.63
N THR A 84 -4.28 -17.94 2.89
CA THR A 84 -3.34 -17.95 4.03
C THR A 84 -2.31 -19.07 3.97
N ILE A 85 -2.74 -20.28 3.60
CA ILE A 85 -1.84 -21.43 3.41
C ILE A 85 -0.85 -21.19 2.26
N GLU A 86 -1.30 -20.59 1.16
CA GLU A 86 -0.44 -20.23 0.03
C GLU A 86 0.56 -19.13 0.41
N ALA A 87 0.17 -18.16 1.23
CA ALA A 87 1.07 -17.16 1.79
C ALA A 87 2.20 -17.82 2.59
N GLY A 88 1.86 -18.78 3.47
CA GLY A 88 2.85 -19.58 4.20
C GLY A 88 3.80 -20.36 3.28
N CYS A 89 3.28 -21.00 2.23
CA CYS A 89 4.08 -21.67 1.21
C CYS A 89 5.05 -20.72 0.50
N LEU A 90 4.60 -19.53 0.13
CA LEU A 90 5.44 -18.50 -0.52
C LEU A 90 6.57 -18.04 0.41
N VAL A 91 6.30 -17.87 1.71
CA VAL A 91 7.35 -17.57 2.71
C VAL A 91 8.37 -18.70 2.79
N LYS A 92 7.94 -19.96 2.82
CA LYS A 92 8.84 -21.13 2.85
C LYS A 92 9.75 -21.23 1.62
N GLN A 93 9.28 -20.74 0.47
CA GLN A 93 10.06 -20.72 -0.78
C GLN A 93 11.07 -19.55 -0.84
N ASP A 94 10.85 -18.48 -0.05
CA ASP A 94 11.75 -17.33 0.03
C ASP A 94 13.01 -17.66 0.82
N ARG A 95 13.99 -18.27 0.15
CA ARG A 95 15.28 -18.68 0.75
C ARG A 95 16.04 -17.53 1.41
N LYS A 96 15.92 -16.30 0.89
CA LYS A 96 16.60 -15.14 1.46
C LYS A 96 15.98 -14.75 2.79
N TYR A 97 14.65 -14.69 2.83
CA TYR A 97 13.91 -14.38 4.03
C TYR A 97 14.02 -15.50 5.09
N MET A 98 13.97 -16.77 4.71
CA MET A 98 14.19 -17.90 5.64
C MET A 98 15.57 -17.83 6.32
N ARG A 99 16.63 -17.48 5.58
CA ARG A 99 17.97 -17.27 6.15
C ARG A 99 18.02 -16.06 7.08
N LEU A 100 17.31 -14.98 6.74
CA LEU A 100 17.21 -13.80 7.58
C LEU A 100 16.56 -14.15 8.92
N LEU A 101 15.43 -14.87 8.90
CA LEU A 101 14.74 -15.33 10.11
C LEU A 101 15.64 -16.26 10.94
N ALA A 102 16.29 -17.23 10.30
CA ALA A 102 17.21 -18.15 10.97
C ALA A 102 18.33 -17.40 11.72
N LYS A 103 18.93 -16.40 11.07
CA LYS A 103 19.97 -15.57 11.70
C LYS A 103 19.42 -14.69 12.81
N ARG A 104 18.25 -14.06 12.59
CA ARG A 104 17.68 -13.07 13.52
C ARG A 104 17.14 -13.71 14.80
N TYR A 105 16.50 -14.87 14.67
CA TYR A 105 15.85 -15.58 15.77
C TYR A 105 16.67 -16.75 16.32
N ASN A 106 17.85 -17.01 15.76
CA ASN A 106 18.71 -18.15 16.08
C ASN A 106 17.97 -19.50 15.98
N LEU A 107 17.16 -19.66 14.93
CA LEU A 107 16.36 -20.86 14.68
C LEU A 107 16.87 -21.61 13.44
N ILE A 108 16.74 -22.93 13.47
CA ILE A 108 16.98 -23.76 12.29
C ILE A 108 15.77 -23.71 11.33
N HIS A 109 16.01 -23.95 10.04
CA HIS A 109 14.98 -23.80 9.02
C HIS A 109 13.75 -24.71 9.21
N CYS A 110 13.89 -25.89 9.83
CA CYS A 110 12.74 -26.76 10.11
C CYS A 110 11.80 -26.16 11.14
N ASP A 111 12.34 -25.51 12.18
CA ASP A 111 11.54 -24.90 13.25
C ASP A 111 10.77 -23.71 12.70
N ILE A 112 11.42 -22.86 11.89
CA ILE A 112 10.75 -21.73 11.22
C ILE A 112 9.62 -22.24 10.31
N LYS A 113 9.81 -23.37 9.62
CA LYS A 113 8.76 -23.97 8.79
C LYS A 113 7.58 -24.46 9.62
N ALA A 114 7.83 -25.05 10.78
CA ALA A 114 6.79 -25.48 11.71
C ALA A 114 6.01 -24.26 12.25
N GLU A 115 6.69 -23.17 12.61
CA GLU A 115 6.04 -21.93 13.03
C GLU A 115 5.20 -21.30 11.92
N ILE A 116 5.63 -21.40 10.67
CA ILE A 116 4.81 -20.98 9.52
C ILE A 116 3.53 -21.82 9.40
N ASP A 117 3.60 -23.14 9.61
CA ASP A 117 2.42 -24.02 9.58
C ASP A 117 1.46 -23.73 10.74
N HIS A 118 2.02 -23.50 11.93
CA HIS A 118 1.25 -23.14 13.11
C HIS A 118 0.53 -21.79 12.91
N LEU A 119 1.24 -20.76 12.45
CA LEU A 119 0.66 -19.46 12.15
C LEU A 119 -0.42 -19.53 11.06
N SER A 120 -0.19 -20.30 9.99
CA SER A 120 -1.19 -20.50 8.94
C SER A 120 -2.48 -21.11 9.52
N SER A 121 -2.34 -22.12 10.37
CA SER A 121 -3.47 -22.78 11.03
C SER A 121 -4.20 -21.82 11.97
N LEU A 122 -3.47 -21.03 12.76
CA LEU A 122 -4.02 -20.04 13.68
C LEU A 122 -4.79 -18.95 12.94
N LEU A 123 -4.26 -18.42 11.85
CA LEU A 123 -4.92 -17.38 11.05
C LEU A 123 -6.20 -17.90 10.40
N THR A 124 -6.18 -19.11 9.84
CA THR A 124 -7.39 -19.74 9.28
C THR A 124 -8.43 -20.03 10.36
N ALA A 125 -8.03 -20.52 11.54
CA ALA A 125 -8.94 -20.75 12.66
C ALA A 125 -9.63 -19.46 13.16
N ASN A 126 -8.96 -18.31 13.02
CA ASN A 126 -9.49 -16.99 13.35
C ASN A 126 -10.30 -16.35 12.20
N GLY A 127 -10.57 -17.07 11.10
CA GLY A 127 -11.35 -16.58 9.96
C GLY A 127 -10.58 -15.68 8.99
N VAL A 128 -9.24 -15.67 9.05
CA VAL A 128 -8.40 -14.97 8.08
C VAL A 128 -8.05 -15.92 6.93
N ASP A 129 -8.88 -15.92 5.90
CA ASP A 129 -8.72 -16.83 4.75
C ASP A 129 -7.71 -16.35 3.70
N ARG A 130 -7.54 -15.03 3.59
CA ARG A 130 -6.63 -14.39 2.64
C ARG A 130 -5.87 -13.27 3.33
N ILE A 131 -4.58 -13.20 3.02
CA ILE A 131 -3.68 -12.28 3.71
C ILE A 131 -2.57 -11.83 2.75
N PRO A 132 -2.35 -10.52 2.58
CA PRO A 132 -1.21 -10.03 1.80
C PRO A 132 0.11 -10.55 2.38
N LEU A 133 1.06 -10.90 1.51
CA LEU A 133 2.32 -11.54 1.93
C LEU A 133 3.13 -10.69 2.91
N PHE A 134 3.12 -9.36 2.76
CA PHE A 134 3.83 -8.46 3.68
C PHE A 134 3.22 -8.48 5.09
N ILE A 135 1.88 -8.51 5.20
CA ILE A 135 1.16 -8.63 6.47
C ILE A 135 1.43 -10.00 7.10
N TYR A 136 1.42 -11.08 6.30
CA TYR A 136 1.78 -12.42 6.80
C TYR A 136 3.17 -12.43 7.43
N LYS A 137 4.17 -11.83 6.76
CA LYS A 137 5.54 -11.71 7.27
C LYS A 137 5.60 -10.92 8.59
N GLU A 138 4.83 -9.83 8.72
CA GLU A 138 4.74 -9.08 9.99
C GLU A 138 4.14 -9.93 11.13
N TYR A 139 3.07 -10.68 10.86
CA TYR A 139 2.50 -11.58 11.87
C TYR A 139 3.48 -12.68 12.27
N LEU A 140 4.22 -13.25 11.31
CA LEU A 140 5.23 -14.26 11.58
C LEU A 140 6.37 -13.71 12.44
N GLU A 141 6.90 -12.52 12.13
CA GLU A 141 7.94 -11.90 12.94
C GLU A 141 7.45 -11.63 14.37
N ARG A 142 6.22 -11.12 14.54
CA ARG A 142 5.62 -10.93 15.88
C ARG A 142 5.44 -12.26 16.63
N HIS A 143 5.06 -13.32 15.92
CA HIS A 143 4.90 -14.66 16.51
C HIS A 143 6.25 -15.20 17.01
N LEU A 144 7.31 -15.03 16.20
CA LEU A 144 8.67 -15.45 16.53
C LEU A 144 9.31 -14.58 17.63
N ASP A 145 9.01 -13.28 17.66
CA ASP A 145 9.43 -12.38 18.74
C ASP A 145 8.92 -12.89 20.10
N GLY A 146 7.66 -13.36 20.16
CA GLY A 146 7.07 -13.97 21.35
C GLY A 146 7.72 -15.30 21.76
N TYR A 147 8.34 -16.02 20.82
CA TYR A 147 9.02 -17.29 21.07
C TYR A 147 10.45 -17.09 21.62
N SER A 148 11.13 -16.02 21.20
CA SER A 148 12.53 -15.71 21.52
C SER A 148 12.82 -15.43 23.01
N VAL A 149 11.79 -15.22 23.84
CA VAL A 149 11.94 -14.98 25.29
C VAL A 149 12.14 -16.28 26.10
N SER A 150 12.03 -17.46 25.47
CA SER A 150 11.94 -18.74 26.19
C SER A 150 13.19 -19.63 26.13
N TYR A 151 14.27 -19.23 25.45
CA TYR A 151 15.48 -20.05 25.30
C TYR A 151 16.66 -19.49 26.11
N GLU A 152 16.72 -19.85 27.40
CA GLU A 152 17.97 -19.85 28.18
C GLU A 152 18.68 -21.20 27.96
N PRO A 153 19.87 -21.25 27.33
CA PRO A 153 20.60 -22.49 27.19
C PRO A 153 21.18 -22.89 28.56
N SER A 154 20.63 -23.95 29.15
CA SER A 154 21.15 -24.53 30.39
C SER A 154 22.63 -24.94 30.22
N PRO A 155 23.54 -24.58 31.16
CA PRO A 155 24.93 -24.98 31.08
C PRO A 155 25.06 -26.49 31.28
N GLN A 156 25.66 -27.17 30.30
CA GLN A 156 25.99 -28.59 30.38
C GLN A 156 27.07 -28.80 31.45
N HIS A 157 26.73 -29.49 32.53
CA HIS A 157 27.68 -29.93 33.55
C HIS A 157 28.71 -30.91 32.96
N HIS A 158 29.99 -30.58 33.11
CA HIS A 158 31.11 -31.48 32.92
C HIS A 158 31.00 -32.73 33.80
N LEU A 159 31.09 -33.91 33.18
CA LEU A 159 31.39 -35.16 33.86
C LEU A 159 32.67 -35.75 33.25
N HIS A 160 33.77 -35.61 33.97
CA HIS A 160 34.96 -36.43 33.83
C HIS A 160 34.64 -37.86 34.32
N PRO A 161 35.07 -38.92 33.63
CA PRO A 161 35.11 -40.25 34.23
C PRO A 161 36.45 -40.44 34.95
N SER A 162 36.37 -40.58 36.28
CA SER A 162 37.39 -41.24 37.09
C SER A 162 37.28 -42.75 36.87
N GLY A 163 38.42 -43.42 36.73
CA GLY A 163 38.52 -44.79 36.22
C GLY A 163 38.13 -45.92 37.17
N SER A 164 38.28 -47.12 36.64
CA SER A 164 38.69 -48.36 37.30
C SER A 164 39.33 -49.26 36.25
#